data_AF-A0A923IB39-F1
#
_entry.id   AF-A0A923IB39-F1
#
_cell.length_a   1.000
_cell.length_b   1.000
_cell.length_c   1.000
_cell.angle_alpha   90.00
_cell.angle_beta   90.00
_cell.angle_gamma   90.00
#
_symmetry.space_group_name_H-M   'P 1'
#
loop_
_entity.id
_entity.type
_entity.pdbx_description
1 polymer ?
#
loop_
_entity_poly.entity_id
_entity_poly.type
_entity_poly.pdbx_seq_one_letter_code
_entity_poly.pdbx_strand_id
1 'polypeptide(L)'
;MTVRQIAAGLAALAAVAMLLGIALVLGGSPSLVDWRPARAVVIESDDWGLCGYVPAATALAGLDLAGLSTGEIPAAYLNSTLEDSAAVAALAAVLAAGRGRDGGPAVLQPNYIMGWLATPLEADPAARPEFRRGTLPGLPAAYARPGLWRAVADAVAADVWYPEYHGLWHYVPEDRFAACDHDANVASAARRGILLFPGSSRSYELNDGRPLPTVAAELATGLSAFAGLFGREPEAVIAPDYHWSRRHERLWRDAGLTVVQSQREQRHPDYEGRSGRLRKALARSLRRWSEQRLTYLDRNVRLETAQIGDPATATDRAERRVRRAWRRGEPAIVESHRVNYAHLDPAVASDGRAALGALLAALDGEPLYLTDVEVARLSRGGTSWRRTADGLRVRNLTHARRPVVLPGRRLVFLAAGESRLVSAAGADSPEQGGD
;
A
#
# COMPACT_ATOMS: atom_id res chain seq x y z
N MET A 1 61.00 -5.10 3.01
CA MET A 1 59.66 -5.67 3.27
C MET A 1 59.55 -6.96 2.49
N THR A 2 59.29 -8.10 3.14
CA THR A 2 59.30 -9.42 2.48
C THR A 2 57.99 -9.66 1.73
N VAL A 3 58.01 -10.49 0.68
CA VAL A 3 56.80 -10.87 -0.10
C VAL A 3 55.67 -11.38 0.82
N ARG A 4 56.01 -12.08 1.91
CA ARG A 4 55.06 -12.51 2.95
C ARG A 4 54.38 -11.34 3.68
N GLN A 5 55.10 -10.26 3.98
CA GLN A 5 54.52 -9.07 4.62
C GLN A 5 53.56 -8.32 3.69
N ILE A 6 53.87 -8.28 2.39
CA ILE A 6 52.98 -7.69 1.38
C ILE A 6 51.71 -8.54 1.21
N ALA A 7 51.86 -9.87 1.10
CA ALA A 7 50.72 -10.78 0.98
C ALA A 7 49.80 -10.75 2.21
N ALA A 8 50.37 -10.71 3.42
CA ALA A 8 49.60 -10.57 4.66
C ALA A 8 48.86 -9.22 4.73
N GLY A 9 49.52 -8.13 4.31
CA GLY A 9 48.90 -6.80 4.21
C GLY A 9 47.73 -6.77 3.23
N LEU A 10 47.87 -7.36 2.05
CA LEU A 10 46.81 -7.45 1.05
C LEU A 10 45.63 -8.32 1.52
N ALA A 11 45.91 -9.45 2.17
CA ALA A 11 44.85 -10.32 2.72
C ALA A 11 44.07 -9.62 3.84
N ALA A 12 44.74 -8.87 4.72
CA ALA A 12 44.10 -8.07 5.75
C ALA A 12 43.23 -6.95 5.15
N LEU A 13 43.74 -6.26 4.12
CA LEU A 13 42.97 -5.23 3.42
C LEU A 13 41.72 -5.80 2.75
N ALA A 14 41.84 -6.97 2.11
CA ALA A 14 40.72 -7.68 1.49
C ALA A 14 39.68 -8.13 2.55
N ALA A 15 40.12 -8.61 3.71
CA ALA A 15 39.23 -8.99 4.80
C ALA A 15 38.49 -7.78 5.39
N VAL A 16 39.16 -6.63 5.57
CA VAL A 16 38.53 -5.39 6.03
C VAL A 16 37.55 -4.86 4.99
N ALA A 17 37.91 -4.86 3.70
CA ALA A 17 37.01 -4.47 2.62
C ALA A 17 35.79 -5.39 2.54
N MET A 18 35.98 -6.70 2.77
CA MET A 18 34.88 -7.67 2.83
C MET A 18 33.99 -7.44 4.05
N LEU A 19 34.54 -7.18 5.23
CA LEU A 19 33.77 -6.87 6.44
C LEU A 19 33.02 -5.55 6.31
N LEU A 20 33.63 -4.51 5.73
CA LEU A 20 32.97 -3.25 5.40
C LEU A 20 31.87 -3.46 4.35
N GLY A 21 32.13 -4.28 3.33
CA GLY A 21 31.12 -4.67 2.34
C GLY A 21 29.95 -5.40 2.97
N ILE A 22 30.21 -6.36 3.87
CA ILE A 22 29.20 -7.07 4.65
C ILE A 22 28.44 -6.09 5.55
N ALA A 23 29.13 -5.19 6.26
CA ALA A 23 28.51 -4.20 7.12
C ALA A 23 27.69 -3.16 6.34
N LEU A 24 28.04 -2.82 5.09
CA LEU A 24 27.27 -1.95 4.21
C LEU A 24 26.06 -2.68 3.58
N VAL A 25 26.20 -3.98 3.34
CA VAL A 25 25.13 -4.83 2.81
C VAL A 25 24.13 -5.21 3.91
N LEU A 26 24.59 -5.38 5.16
CA LEU A 26 23.77 -5.78 6.30
C LEU A 26 23.34 -4.59 7.18
N GLY A 27 24.17 -3.56 7.29
CA GLY A 27 23.87 -2.30 7.96
C GLY A 27 23.22 -1.36 6.96
N GLY A 28 21.95 -1.05 7.18
CA GLY A 28 21.27 0.00 6.41
C GLY A 28 22.00 1.33 6.52
N SER A 29 21.83 2.22 5.54
CA SER A 29 22.24 3.62 5.71
C SER A 29 21.66 4.14 7.03
N PRO A 30 22.46 4.83 7.87
CA PRO A 30 21.97 5.30 9.16
C PRO A 30 20.79 6.23 8.92
N SER A 31 19.59 5.77 9.27
CA SER A 31 18.40 6.61 9.32
C SER A 31 18.74 7.84 10.17
N LEU A 32 18.45 9.03 9.67
CA LEU A 32 18.60 10.27 10.45
C LEU A 32 17.62 10.32 11.65
N VAL A 33 16.69 9.37 11.70
CA VAL A 33 15.67 9.21 12.73
C VAL A 33 15.92 7.93 13.51
N ASP A 34 15.96 8.04 14.84
CA ASP A 34 15.78 6.89 15.74
C ASP A 34 14.28 6.60 15.87
N TRP A 35 13.86 5.47 15.32
CA TRP A 35 12.45 5.07 15.34
C TRP A 35 11.98 4.53 16.69
N ARG A 36 12.90 4.20 17.62
CA ARG A 36 12.54 3.69 18.96
C ARG A 36 11.74 4.73 19.75
N PRO A 37 12.21 5.99 19.92
CA PRO A 37 11.41 7.02 20.54
C PRO A 37 10.31 7.53 19.62
N ALA A 38 10.41 7.37 18.29
CA ALA A 38 9.36 7.82 17.37
C ALA A 38 8.07 7.00 17.48
N ARG A 39 8.19 5.68 17.72
CA ARG A 39 7.07 4.73 17.81
C ARG A 39 6.11 4.87 16.62
N ALA A 40 6.68 4.95 15.42
CA ALA A 40 5.91 5.16 14.20
C ALA A 40 4.99 3.96 13.92
N VAL A 41 3.77 4.27 13.49
CA VAL A 41 2.79 3.30 12.97
C VAL A 41 2.29 3.81 11.62
N VAL A 42 2.33 2.94 10.62
CA VAL A 42 1.72 3.12 9.31
C VAL A 42 0.70 2.00 9.12
N ILE A 43 -0.45 2.30 8.53
CA ILE A 43 -1.50 1.31 8.27
C ILE A 43 -1.78 1.31 6.77
N GLU A 44 -1.38 0.26 6.09
CA GLU A 44 -1.59 0.07 4.65
C GLU A 44 -2.74 -0.93 4.44
N SER A 45 -3.56 -0.72 3.41
CA SER A 45 -4.61 -1.67 3.06
C SER A 45 -4.83 -1.79 1.56
N ASP A 46 -4.82 -3.01 1.02
CA ASP A 46 -4.88 -3.26 -0.42
C ASP A 46 -6.30 -3.55 -0.93
N ASP A 47 -6.46 -3.57 -2.26
CA ASP A 47 -7.68 -3.90 -3.02
C ASP A 47 -8.85 -2.91 -2.94
N TRP A 48 -8.60 -1.65 -2.56
CA TRP A 48 -9.65 -0.62 -2.55
C TRP A 48 -10.09 -0.25 -3.96
N GLY A 49 -11.38 0.06 -4.17
CA GLY A 49 -11.94 0.36 -5.49
C GLY A 49 -12.10 -0.84 -6.44
N LEU A 50 -11.60 -2.03 -6.07
CA LEU A 50 -11.67 -3.20 -6.93
C LEU A 50 -13.12 -3.69 -7.12
N CYS A 51 -13.63 -3.48 -8.34
CA CYS A 51 -14.90 -4.00 -8.85
C CYS A 51 -14.70 -5.39 -9.44
N GLY A 52 -14.51 -6.41 -8.59
CA GLY A 52 -14.13 -7.71 -9.13
C GLY A 52 -14.62 -8.95 -8.38
N TYR A 53 -14.61 -9.04 -7.05
CA TYR A 53 -14.85 -10.36 -6.45
C TYR A 53 -16.31 -10.76 -6.57
N VAL A 54 -17.20 -10.17 -5.76
CA VAL A 54 -18.64 -10.41 -5.87
C VAL A 54 -19.40 -9.10 -5.67
N PRO A 55 -20.28 -8.68 -6.60
CA PRO A 55 -21.02 -7.43 -6.45
C PRO A 55 -22.11 -7.49 -5.37
N ALA A 56 -22.79 -8.63 -5.28
CA ALA A 56 -23.85 -8.93 -4.30
C ALA A 56 -24.02 -10.45 -4.15
N ALA A 57 -24.55 -10.91 -3.01
CA ALA A 57 -24.74 -12.33 -2.74
C ALA A 57 -25.57 -13.06 -3.81
N THR A 58 -26.54 -12.37 -4.42
CA THR A 58 -27.37 -12.90 -5.51
C THR A 58 -26.57 -13.22 -6.78
N ALA A 59 -25.41 -12.61 -6.99
CA ALA A 59 -24.55 -12.89 -8.15
C ALA A 59 -24.00 -14.32 -8.14
N LEU A 60 -23.87 -14.94 -6.96
CA LEU A 60 -23.37 -16.30 -6.79
C LEU A 60 -24.43 -17.38 -7.09
N ALA A 61 -25.71 -17.02 -7.18
CA ALA A 61 -26.81 -17.97 -7.28
C ALA A 61 -26.69 -18.84 -8.56
N GLY A 62 -26.49 -20.15 -8.38
CA GLY A 62 -26.40 -21.11 -9.49
C GLY A 62 -25.11 -21.02 -10.31
N LEU A 63 -24.06 -20.37 -9.82
CA LEU A 63 -22.71 -20.50 -10.38
C LEU A 63 -22.01 -21.73 -9.84
N ASP A 64 -21.29 -22.44 -10.70
CA ASP A 64 -20.34 -23.46 -10.26
C ASP A 64 -19.05 -22.78 -9.77
N LEU A 65 -19.00 -22.50 -8.47
CA LEU A 65 -17.83 -21.87 -7.84
C LEU A 65 -16.60 -22.78 -7.84
N ALA A 66 -16.77 -24.11 -7.86
CA ALA A 66 -15.65 -25.03 -7.93
C ALA A 66 -15.00 -24.98 -9.33
N GLY A 67 -15.79 -24.79 -10.38
CA GLY A 67 -15.30 -24.54 -11.73
C GLY A 67 -14.61 -23.18 -11.92
N LEU A 68 -14.96 -22.17 -11.11
CA LEU A 68 -14.32 -20.83 -11.16
C LEU A 68 -13.08 -20.72 -10.25
N SER A 69 -13.03 -21.53 -9.18
CA SER A 69 -12.03 -21.47 -8.13
C SER A 69 -11.09 -22.66 -8.22
N THR A 70 -9.83 -22.42 -8.60
CA THR A 70 -8.81 -23.47 -8.71
C THR A 70 -8.24 -23.93 -7.36
N GLY A 71 -8.88 -23.59 -6.24
CA GLY A 71 -8.35 -23.85 -4.89
C GLY A 71 -7.17 -22.97 -4.49
N GLU A 72 -6.76 -22.02 -5.34
CA GLU A 72 -5.60 -21.15 -5.13
C GLU A 72 -5.97 -19.80 -4.47
N ILE A 73 -7.25 -19.44 -4.40
CA ILE A 73 -7.74 -18.19 -3.78
C ILE A 73 -8.27 -18.50 -2.37
N PRO A 74 -7.84 -17.74 -1.32
CA PRO A 74 -8.34 -17.97 0.02
C PRO A 74 -9.86 -17.78 0.09
N ALA A 75 -10.56 -18.67 0.80
CA ALA A 75 -12.03 -18.67 0.88
C ALA A 75 -12.63 -17.32 1.31
N ALA A 76 -11.92 -16.57 2.16
CA ALA A 76 -12.30 -15.23 2.60
C ALA A 76 -12.51 -14.23 1.43
N TYR A 77 -11.80 -14.39 0.31
CA TYR A 77 -11.95 -13.49 -0.85
C TYR A 77 -13.16 -13.82 -1.71
N LEU A 78 -13.72 -15.03 -1.60
CA LEU A 78 -14.91 -15.43 -2.38
C LEU A 78 -16.14 -14.59 -2.08
N ASN A 79 -16.18 -13.92 -0.93
CA ASN A 79 -17.26 -13.02 -0.52
C ASN A 79 -16.77 -11.57 -0.33
N SER A 80 -15.57 -11.24 -0.82
CA SER A 80 -15.10 -9.85 -0.89
C SER A 80 -15.97 -9.06 -1.87
N THR A 81 -16.22 -7.79 -1.57
CA THR A 81 -17.03 -6.91 -2.43
C THR A 81 -16.48 -5.49 -2.44
N LEU A 82 -16.95 -4.68 -3.38
CA LEU A 82 -16.67 -3.23 -3.40
C LEU A 82 -17.23 -2.58 -2.14
N GLU A 83 -16.39 -1.79 -1.49
CA GLU A 83 -16.75 -0.99 -0.33
C GLU A 83 -17.97 -0.10 -0.63
N ASP A 84 -18.79 0.13 0.38
CA ASP A 84 -19.91 1.07 0.32
C ASP A 84 -19.67 2.25 1.28
N SER A 85 -20.56 3.25 1.22
CA SER A 85 -20.44 4.43 2.06
C SER A 85 -20.51 4.12 3.55
N ALA A 86 -21.25 3.08 3.96
CA ALA A 86 -21.39 2.70 5.36
C ALA A 86 -20.11 2.04 5.89
N ALA A 87 -19.50 1.16 5.10
CA ALA A 87 -18.22 0.52 5.41
C ALA A 87 -17.10 1.55 5.56
N VAL A 88 -17.01 2.51 4.62
CA VAL A 88 -16.02 3.60 4.68
C VAL A 88 -16.25 4.48 5.90
N ALA A 89 -17.49 4.93 6.16
CA ALA A 89 -17.80 5.78 7.31
C ALA A 89 -17.52 5.07 8.65
N ALA A 90 -17.89 3.79 8.76
CA ALA A 90 -17.63 3.01 9.97
C ALA A 90 -16.13 2.81 10.22
N LEU A 91 -15.34 2.56 9.17
CA LEU A 91 -13.89 2.43 9.30
C LEU A 91 -13.23 3.78 9.63
N ALA A 92 -13.67 4.87 8.99
CA ALA A 92 -13.22 6.22 9.31
C ALA A 92 -13.46 6.57 10.78
N ALA A 93 -14.61 6.17 11.36
CA ALA A 93 -14.90 6.37 12.78
C ALA A 93 -13.93 5.61 13.71
N VAL A 94 -13.56 4.37 13.36
CA VAL A 94 -12.56 3.58 14.11
C VAL A 94 -11.18 4.27 14.07
N LEU A 95 -10.73 4.69 12.89
CA LEU A 95 -9.47 5.40 12.72
C LEU A 95 -9.46 6.75 13.47
N ALA A 96 -10.59 7.46 13.42
CA ALA A 96 -10.80 8.70 14.15
C ALA A 96 -10.90 8.50 15.66
N ALA A 97 -10.99 7.27 16.19
CA ALA A 97 -10.87 7.02 17.63
C ALA A 97 -9.41 6.87 18.06
N GLY A 98 -8.53 6.37 17.18
CA GLY A 98 -7.10 6.27 17.45
C GLY A 98 -6.45 7.65 17.46
N ARG A 99 -5.78 8.01 18.56
CA ARG A 99 -5.04 9.28 18.68
C ARG A 99 -3.56 9.01 18.87
N GLY A 100 -2.77 9.61 18.00
CA GLY A 100 -1.32 9.63 18.12
C GLY A 100 -0.89 10.61 19.20
N ARG A 101 0.36 10.47 19.65
CA ARG A 101 0.97 11.33 20.66
C ARG A 101 1.06 12.82 20.27
N ASP A 102 0.95 13.13 18.98
CA ASP A 102 0.94 14.49 18.43
C ASP A 102 -0.49 15.00 18.14
N GLY A 103 -1.50 14.34 18.73
CA GLY A 103 -2.92 14.65 18.58
C GLY A 103 -3.53 14.28 17.22
N GLY A 104 -2.73 13.83 16.25
CA GLY A 104 -3.23 13.39 14.95
C GLY A 104 -3.98 12.06 15.05
N PRO A 105 -4.98 11.81 14.18
CA PRO A 105 -5.69 10.54 14.18
C PRO A 105 -4.82 9.41 13.62
N ALA A 106 -5.25 8.16 13.82
CA ALA A 106 -4.78 7.06 12.99
C ALA A 106 -5.15 7.31 11.53
N VAL A 107 -4.24 6.98 10.61
CA VAL A 107 -4.44 7.17 9.18
C VAL A 107 -4.30 5.83 8.47
N LEU A 108 -5.28 5.50 7.64
CA LEU A 108 -5.22 4.37 6.72
C LEU A 108 -4.70 4.85 5.37
N GLN A 109 -3.86 4.04 4.74
CA GLN A 109 -3.44 4.18 3.34
C GLN A 109 -4.09 3.08 2.49
N PRO A 110 -5.31 3.33 2.00
CA PRO A 110 -5.98 2.43 1.08
C PRO A 110 -5.33 2.52 -0.30
N ASN A 111 -4.76 1.41 -0.76
CA ASN A 111 -4.18 1.27 -2.08
C ASN A 111 -5.27 0.90 -3.08
N TYR A 112 -5.52 1.78 -4.05
CA TYR A 112 -6.65 1.68 -4.98
C TYR A 112 -6.30 1.01 -6.31
N ILE A 113 -7.18 0.08 -6.74
CA ILE A 113 -7.32 -0.34 -8.13
C ILE A 113 -8.22 0.66 -8.85
N MET A 114 -7.68 1.34 -9.87
CA MET A 114 -8.33 2.48 -10.49
C MET A 114 -9.26 2.13 -11.66
N GLY A 115 -9.13 0.93 -12.22
CA GLY A 115 -9.87 0.46 -13.38
C GLY A 115 -10.86 -0.65 -13.04
N TRP A 116 -11.89 -0.78 -13.86
CA TRP A 116 -12.83 -1.88 -13.81
C TRP A 116 -13.15 -2.44 -15.20
N LEU A 117 -13.55 -3.71 -15.20
CA LEU A 117 -13.99 -4.47 -16.37
C LEU A 117 -15.33 -5.11 -16.09
N ALA A 118 -16.35 -4.70 -16.83
CA ALA A 118 -17.70 -5.21 -16.66
C ALA A 118 -18.41 -5.37 -18.00
N THR A 119 -19.34 -6.31 -18.04
CA THR A 119 -20.30 -6.47 -19.13
C THR A 119 -21.56 -5.65 -18.84
N PRO A 120 -22.24 -5.12 -19.86
CA PRO A 120 -23.57 -4.56 -19.69
C PRO A 120 -24.56 -5.59 -19.11
N LEU A 121 -25.46 -5.15 -18.22
CA LEU A 121 -26.46 -6.02 -17.59
C LEU A 121 -27.49 -6.57 -18.60
N GLU A 122 -27.76 -5.80 -19.66
CA GLU A 122 -28.74 -6.12 -20.71
C GLU A 122 -28.18 -7.01 -21.84
N ALA A 123 -26.95 -7.50 -21.69
CA ALA A 123 -26.34 -8.37 -22.70
C ALA A 123 -27.09 -9.71 -22.79
N ASP A 124 -27.30 -10.20 -24.02
CA ASP A 124 -27.88 -11.52 -24.27
C ASP A 124 -27.07 -12.61 -23.52
N PRO A 125 -27.70 -13.41 -22.64
CA PRO A 125 -27.05 -14.49 -21.91
C PRO A 125 -26.39 -15.54 -22.80
N ALA A 126 -26.85 -15.70 -24.05
CA ALA A 126 -26.29 -16.61 -25.03
C ALA A 126 -25.15 -15.99 -25.85
N ALA A 127 -25.02 -14.67 -25.87
CA ALA A 127 -23.99 -13.96 -26.63
C ALA A 127 -22.68 -13.82 -25.86
N ARG A 128 -21.57 -13.72 -26.58
CA ARG A 128 -20.24 -13.50 -26.00
C ARG A 128 -20.23 -12.25 -25.11
N PRO A 129 -19.64 -12.29 -23.89
CA PRO A 129 -19.47 -11.11 -23.03
C PRO A 129 -18.78 -9.95 -23.77
N GLU A 130 -19.47 -8.81 -23.91
CA GLU A 130 -18.85 -7.58 -24.36
C GLU A 130 -18.30 -6.82 -23.15
N PHE A 131 -16.99 -6.72 -23.05
CA PHE A 131 -16.34 -6.05 -21.92
C PHE A 131 -16.21 -4.55 -22.17
N ARG A 132 -16.75 -3.77 -21.22
CA ARG A 132 -16.47 -2.34 -21.10
C ARG A 132 -15.37 -2.11 -20.08
N ARG A 133 -14.46 -1.21 -20.43
CA ARG A 133 -13.43 -0.67 -19.55
C ARG A 133 -13.89 0.68 -19.03
N GLY A 134 -13.63 0.95 -17.77
CA GLY A 134 -13.76 2.28 -17.20
C GLY A 134 -12.85 2.48 -16.00
N THR A 135 -12.85 3.70 -15.48
CA THR A 135 -12.05 4.08 -14.30
C THR A 135 -12.94 4.68 -13.22
N LEU A 136 -12.47 4.66 -11.99
CA LEU A 136 -13.08 5.39 -10.88
C LEU A 136 -13.07 6.91 -11.18
N PRO A 137 -14.04 7.69 -10.67
CA PRO A 137 -15.16 7.28 -9.80
C PRO A 137 -16.32 6.57 -10.51
N GLY A 138 -16.28 6.42 -11.83
CA GLY A 138 -17.30 5.67 -12.56
C GLY A 138 -17.33 4.21 -12.07
N LEU A 139 -18.52 3.67 -11.85
CA LEU A 139 -18.72 2.28 -11.43
C LEU A 139 -19.66 1.57 -12.41
N PRO A 140 -19.41 0.29 -12.71
CA PRO A 140 -20.38 -0.50 -13.49
C PRO A 140 -21.64 -0.74 -12.67
N ALA A 141 -22.79 -0.93 -13.35
CA ALA A 141 -24.10 -1.02 -12.70
C ALA A 141 -24.17 -2.08 -11.58
N ALA A 142 -23.54 -3.25 -11.76
CA ALA A 142 -23.47 -4.31 -10.75
C ALA A 142 -22.79 -3.87 -9.44
N TYR A 143 -21.92 -2.86 -9.51
CA TYR A 143 -21.17 -2.29 -8.40
C TYR A 143 -21.61 -0.86 -8.08
N ALA A 144 -22.86 -0.48 -8.39
CA ALA A 144 -23.37 0.82 -7.95
C ALA A 144 -23.28 0.94 -6.41
N ARG A 145 -22.61 2.01 -5.94
CA ARG A 145 -22.44 2.33 -4.51
C ARG A 145 -22.76 3.82 -4.28
N PRO A 146 -24.06 4.20 -4.21
CA PRO A 146 -24.44 5.58 -3.98
C PRO A 146 -23.76 6.14 -2.72
N GLY A 147 -23.22 7.35 -2.81
CA GLY A 147 -22.57 8.02 -1.69
C GLY A 147 -21.15 7.53 -1.35
N LEU A 148 -20.61 6.50 -2.02
CA LEU A 148 -19.27 5.97 -1.72
C LEU A 148 -18.20 7.07 -1.78
N TRP A 149 -18.09 7.77 -2.91
CA TRP A 149 -17.04 8.77 -3.09
C TRP A 149 -17.19 9.98 -2.17
N ARG A 150 -18.42 10.28 -1.75
CA ARG A 150 -18.65 11.28 -0.70
C ARG A 150 -18.10 10.81 0.64
N ALA A 151 -18.39 9.58 1.05
CA ALA A 151 -17.85 9.02 2.29
C ALA A 151 -16.32 8.95 2.27
N VAL A 152 -15.71 8.61 1.13
CA VAL A 152 -14.25 8.64 0.95
C VAL A 152 -13.71 10.07 1.06
N ALA A 153 -14.34 11.04 0.40
CA ALA A 153 -13.93 12.44 0.51
C ALA A 153 -14.05 12.96 1.96
N ASP A 154 -15.11 12.60 2.68
CA ASP A 154 -15.31 12.95 4.08
C ASP A 154 -14.21 12.32 4.96
N ALA A 155 -13.82 11.07 4.70
CA ALA A 155 -12.73 10.39 5.42
C ALA A 155 -11.34 11.01 5.13
N VAL A 156 -11.09 11.46 3.89
CA VAL A 156 -9.87 12.21 3.53
C VAL A 156 -9.85 13.56 4.24
N ALA A 157 -10.98 14.28 4.25
CA ALA A 157 -11.10 15.56 4.95
C ALA A 157 -10.90 15.39 6.47
N ALA A 158 -11.31 14.26 7.05
CA ALA A 158 -11.08 13.94 8.46
C ALA A 158 -9.63 13.49 8.78
N ASP A 159 -8.70 13.51 7.82
CA ASP A 159 -7.28 13.14 7.98
C ASP A 159 -7.06 11.69 8.46
N VAL A 160 -8.05 10.82 8.28
CA VAL A 160 -7.99 9.37 8.60
C VAL A 160 -7.75 8.51 7.36
N TRP A 161 -7.83 9.10 6.17
CA TRP A 161 -7.76 8.40 4.89
C TRP A 161 -6.73 9.06 3.98
N TYR A 162 -5.72 8.31 3.54
CA TYR A 162 -4.66 8.79 2.68
C TYR A 162 -4.43 7.82 1.51
N PRO A 163 -5.27 7.88 0.45
CA PRO A 163 -5.24 6.94 -0.66
C PRO A 163 -3.88 6.81 -1.33
N GLU A 164 -3.47 5.63 -1.75
CA GLU A 164 -2.26 5.43 -2.56
C GLU A 164 -2.55 4.48 -3.73
N TYR A 165 -1.59 4.29 -4.64
CA TYR A 165 -1.83 3.58 -5.88
C TYR A 165 -1.57 2.08 -5.73
N HIS A 166 -2.53 1.25 -6.16
CA HIS A 166 -2.33 -0.20 -6.28
C HIS A 166 -2.06 -0.59 -7.73
N GLY A 167 -2.96 -0.21 -8.65
CA GLY A 167 -2.90 -0.62 -10.04
C GLY A 167 -4.04 -0.02 -10.85
N LEU A 168 -4.00 -0.18 -12.18
CA LEU A 168 -5.18 0.06 -13.00
C LEU A 168 -6.05 -1.20 -12.99
N TRP A 169 -5.41 -2.36 -13.06
CA TRP A 169 -6.06 -3.67 -13.02
C TRP A 169 -5.51 -4.51 -11.88
N HIS A 170 -6.24 -5.51 -11.42
CA HIS A 170 -5.68 -6.52 -10.50
C HIS A 170 -5.12 -7.75 -11.25
N TYR A 171 -5.43 -7.88 -12.55
CA TYR A 171 -5.04 -8.99 -13.41
C TYR A 171 -4.87 -8.51 -14.85
N VAL A 172 -4.44 -9.37 -15.76
CA VAL A 172 -4.35 -9.04 -17.19
C VAL A 172 -5.74 -9.17 -17.84
N PRO A 173 -6.37 -8.07 -18.32
CA PRO A 173 -7.71 -8.12 -18.91
C PRO A 173 -7.88 -9.18 -19.99
N GLU A 174 -6.87 -9.33 -20.84
CA GLU A 174 -6.86 -10.26 -21.96
C GLU A 174 -6.94 -11.73 -21.54
N ASP A 175 -6.37 -12.10 -20.40
CA ASP A 175 -6.44 -13.47 -19.87
C ASP A 175 -7.90 -13.83 -19.51
N ARG A 176 -8.63 -12.88 -18.92
CA ARG A 176 -10.05 -13.06 -18.61
C ARG A 176 -10.91 -13.17 -19.87
N PHE A 177 -10.59 -12.39 -20.90
CA PHE A 177 -11.31 -12.47 -22.17
C PHE A 177 -11.11 -13.84 -22.82
N ALA A 178 -9.87 -14.32 -22.84
CA ALA A 178 -9.56 -15.65 -23.34
C ALA A 178 -10.26 -16.74 -22.51
N ALA A 179 -10.30 -16.62 -21.18
CA ALA A 179 -11.01 -17.59 -20.33
C ALA A 179 -12.52 -17.63 -20.62
N CYS A 180 -13.15 -16.47 -20.87
CA CYS A 180 -14.56 -16.41 -21.25
C CYS A 180 -14.85 -17.07 -22.61
N ASP A 181 -13.89 -17.06 -23.53
CA ASP A 181 -14.04 -17.69 -24.85
C ASP A 181 -14.01 -19.23 -24.76
N HIS A 182 -13.41 -19.80 -23.71
CA HIS A 182 -13.24 -21.24 -23.54
C HIS A 182 -14.21 -21.87 -22.52
N ASP A 183 -14.76 -21.07 -21.59
CA ASP A 183 -15.57 -21.58 -20.49
C ASP A 183 -16.85 -20.75 -20.29
N ALA A 184 -18.01 -21.38 -20.52
CA ALA A 184 -19.32 -20.77 -20.35
C ALA A 184 -19.64 -20.38 -18.89
N ASN A 185 -19.09 -21.10 -17.91
CA ASN A 185 -19.22 -20.77 -16.50
C ASN A 185 -18.46 -19.48 -16.17
N VAL A 186 -17.25 -19.30 -16.73
CA VAL A 186 -16.47 -18.06 -16.62
C VAL A 186 -17.19 -16.89 -17.31
N ALA A 187 -17.73 -17.11 -18.51
CA ALA A 187 -18.53 -16.11 -19.19
C ALA A 187 -19.78 -15.70 -18.39
N SER A 188 -20.46 -16.68 -17.77
CA SER A 188 -21.59 -16.45 -16.86
C SER A 188 -21.18 -15.63 -15.63
N ALA A 189 -20.05 -15.95 -15.00
CA ALA A 189 -19.50 -15.21 -13.87
C ALA A 189 -19.16 -13.77 -14.26
N ALA A 190 -18.51 -13.58 -15.42
CA ALA A 190 -18.18 -12.26 -15.94
C ALA A 190 -19.41 -11.39 -16.17
N ARG A 191 -20.51 -11.97 -16.71
CA ARG A 191 -21.79 -11.27 -16.88
C ARG A 191 -22.38 -10.73 -15.57
N ARG A 192 -22.07 -11.42 -14.48
CA ARG A 192 -22.52 -11.10 -13.13
C ARG A 192 -21.53 -10.23 -12.37
N GLY A 193 -20.50 -9.70 -13.04
CA GLY A 193 -19.48 -8.84 -12.45
C GLY A 193 -18.43 -9.57 -11.60
N ILE A 194 -18.36 -10.91 -11.67
CA ILE A 194 -17.40 -11.70 -10.90
C ILE A 194 -16.09 -11.88 -11.71
N LEU A 195 -14.95 -11.56 -11.09
CA LEU A 195 -13.62 -11.53 -11.68
C LEU A 195 -13.00 -12.91 -11.80
N LEU A 196 -13.49 -13.89 -11.04
CA LEU A 196 -12.86 -15.20 -10.89
C LEU A 196 -12.88 -16.00 -12.20
N PHE A 197 -11.73 -16.58 -12.55
CA PHE A 197 -11.57 -17.52 -13.66
C PHE A 197 -10.39 -18.47 -13.40
N PRO A 198 -10.36 -19.67 -14.02
CA PRO A 198 -9.22 -20.58 -13.91
C PRO A 198 -7.90 -19.91 -14.33
N GLY A 199 -6.93 -19.85 -13.40
CA GLY A 199 -5.64 -19.21 -13.62
C GLY A 199 -5.55 -17.73 -13.24
N SER A 200 -6.63 -17.12 -12.71
CA SER A 200 -6.61 -15.72 -12.26
C SER A 200 -5.55 -15.44 -11.19
N SER A 201 -5.22 -16.43 -10.36
CA SER A 201 -4.13 -16.41 -9.37
C SER A 201 -2.72 -16.20 -9.97
N ARG A 202 -2.57 -16.37 -11.29
CA ARG A 202 -1.32 -16.22 -12.04
C ARG A 202 -1.38 -15.12 -13.09
N SER A 203 -2.51 -14.44 -13.21
CA SER A 203 -2.71 -13.33 -14.13
C SER A 203 -2.36 -12.03 -13.41
N TYR A 204 -1.13 -11.55 -13.58
CA TYR A 204 -0.64 -10.37 -12.87
C TYR A 204 -0.59 -9.15 -13.81
N GLU A 205 -1.13 -8.01 -13.35
CA GLU A 205 -1.07 -6.74 -14.10
C GLU A 205 0.37 -6.42 -14.54
N LEU A 206 1.33 -6.57 -13.62
CA LEU A 206 2.74 -6.26 -13.83
C LEU A 206 3.56 -7.53 -14.11
N ASN A 207 3.13 -8.29 -15.11
CA ASN A 207 3.85 -9.44 -15.64
C ASN A 207 4.93 -9.01 -16.65
N ASP A 208 6.14 -9.57 -16.54
CA ASP A 208 7.26 -9.32 -17.46
C ASP A 208 6.99 -9.75 -18.91
N GLY A 209 6.03 -10.66 -19.14
CA GLY A 209 5.59 -11.05 -20.48
C GLY A 209 4.80 -9.98 -21.23
N ARG A 210 4.25 -8.97 -20.53
CA ARG A 210 3.44 -7.91 -21.18
C ARG A 210 4.34 -6.88 -21.90
N PRO A 211 3.91 -6.31 -23.04
CA PRO A 211 4.66 -5.22 -23.68
C PRO A 211 4.77 -4.00 -22.78
N LEU A 212 6.00 -3.50 -22.57
CA LEU A 212 6.24 -2.35 -21.69
C LEU A 212 5.46 -1.07 -22.10
N PRO A 213 5.29 -0.74 -23.41
CA PRO A 213 4.46 0.41 -23.81
C PRO A 213 3.00 0.30 -23.37
N THR A 214 2.43 -0.91 -23.38
CA THR A 214 1.06 -1.16 -22.89
C THR A 214 0.98 -0.89 -21.39
N VAL A 215 1.90 -1.46 -20.61
CA VAL A 215 1.95 -1.26 -19.15
C VAL A 215 2.17 0.21 -18.79
N ALA A 216 3.00 0.94 -19.57
CA ALA A 216 3.22 2.37 -19.36
C ALA A 216 1.97 3.21 -19.63
N ALA A 217 1.22 2.90 -20.70
CA ALA A 217 -0.03 3.59 -21.03
C ALA A 217 -1.13 3.32 -19.98
N GLU A 218 -1.20 2.10 -19.47
CA GLU A 218 -2.10 1.73 -18.37
C GLU A 218 -1.74 2.43 -17.07
N LEU A 219 -0.45 2.47 -16.71
CA LEU A 219 0.03 3.25 -15.56
C LEU A 219 -0.38 4.72 -15.70
N ALA A 220 -0.17 5.35 -16.85
CA ALA A 220 -0.56 6.74 -17.07
C ALA A 220 -2.07 6.95 -16.93
N THR A 221 -2.88 6.02 -17.44
CA THR A 221 -4.35 6.03 -17.29
C THR A 221 -4.76 5.93 -15.82
N GLY A 222 -4.17 4.99 -15.09
CA GLY A 222 -4.45 4.77 -13.66
C GLY A 222 -4.06 5.97 -12.80
N LEU A 223 -2.88 6.55 -13.04
CA LEU A 223 -2.42 7.76 -12.33
C LEU A 223 -3.31 8.98 -12.65
N SER A 224 -3.74 9.14 -13.90
CA SER A 224 -4.68 10.21 -14.28
C SER A 224 -6.04 10.03 -13.59
N ALA A 225 -6.57 8.81 -13.54
CA ALA A 225 -7.81 8.52 -12.83
C ALA A 225 -7.68 8.78 -11.32
N PHE A 226 -6.54 8.40 -10.73
CA PHE A 226 -6.25 8.63 -9.32
C PHE A 226 -6.24 10.13 -9.01
N ALA A 227 -5.51 10.91 -9.81
CA ALA A 227 -5.42 12.36 -9.63
C ALA A 227 -6.79 13.04 -9.82
N GLY A 228 -7.57 12.60 -10.80
CA GLY A 228 -8.94 13.11 -11.01
C GLY A 228 -9.88 12.82 -9.84
N LEU A 229 -9.73 11.67 -9.18
CA LEU A 229 -10.58 11.27 -8.05
C LEU A 229 -10.17 11.93 -6.73
N PHE A 230 -8.88 11.92 -6.40
CA PHE A 230 -8.39 12.34 -5.08
C PHE A 230 -7.83 13.76 -5.05
N GLY A 231 -7.76 14.44 -6.21
CA GLY A 231 -7.25 15.81 -6.31
C GLY A 231 -5.74 15.94 -6.04
N ARG A 232 -5.01 14.82 -6.06
CA ARG A 232 -3.56 14.75 -5.91
C ARG A 232 -2.98 13.56 -6.64
N GLU A 233 -1.72 13.63 -7.02
CA GLU A 233 -0.98 12.46 -7.49
C GLU A 233 -0.67 11.51 -6.31
N PRO A 234 -0.59 10.20 -6.55
CA PRO A 234 -0.07 9.25 -5.57
C PRO A 234 1.45 9.43 -5.47
N GLU A 235 2.02 9.13 -4.31
CA GLU A 235 3.47 9.17 -4.08
C GLU A 235 4.03 7.79 -3.75
N ALA A 236 3.16 6.87 -3.31
CA ALA A 236 3.46 5.49 -3.00
C ALA A 236 2.70 4.51 -3.90
N VAL A 237 3.30 3.34 -4.11
CA VAL A 237 2.71 2.25 -4.89
C VAL A 237 2.98 0.90 -4.24
N ILE A 238 2.00 0.01 -4.35
CA ILE A 238 2.15 -1.43 -4.16
C ILE A 238 1.57 -2.16 -5.37
N ALA A 239 2.31 -3.11 -5.94
CA ALA A 239 1.79 -3.90 -7.06
C ALA A 239 0.72 -4.92 -6.62
N PRO A 240 -0.32 -5.17 -7.43
CA PRO A 240 -1.26 -6.28 -7.23
C PRO A 240 -0.51 -7.61 -7.13
N ASP A 241 -0.98 -8.46 -6.21
CA ASP A 241 -0.39 -9.78 -5.89
C ASP A 241 1.11 -9.76 -5.56
N TYR A 242 1.64 -8.58 -5.23
CA TYR A 242 3.07 -8.34 -5.01
C TYR A 242 3.95 -8.69 -6.21
N HIS A 243 3.42 -8.75 -7.44
CA HIS A 243 4.21 -9.12 -8.61
C HIS A 243 4.73 -7.88 -9.34
N TRP A 244 6.04 -7.69 -9.42
CA TRP A 244 6.66 -6.67 -10.26
C TRP A 244 8.16 -6.93 -10.45
N SER A 245 8.80 -6.16 -11.31
CA SER A 245 10.21 -6.29 -11.66
C SER A 245 10.88 -4.92 -11.79
N ARG A 246 12.18 -4.89 -12.07
CA ARG A 246 12.94 -3.64 -12.21
C ARG A 246 12.44 -2.74 -13.34
N ARG A 247 11.81 -3.31 -14.37
CA ARG A 247 11.28 -2.49 -15.47
C ARG A 247 10.05 -1.69 -15.02
N HIS A 248 9.24 -2.27 -14.14
CA HIS A 248 8.06 -1.64 -13.57
C HIS A 248 8.46 -0.53 -12.58
N GLU A 249 9.50 -0.76 -11.76
CA GLU A 249 10.05 0.28 -10.89
C GLU A 249 10.62 1.48 -11.66
N ARG A 250 11.22 1.25 -12.83
CA ARG A 250 11.62 2.35 -13.71
C ARG A 250 10.41 3.15 -14.17
N LEU A 251 9.34 2.49 -14.64
CA LEU A 251 8.10 3.17 -15.01
C LEU A 251 7.53 3.99 -13.85
N TRP A 252 7.46 3.42 -12.64
CA TRP A 252 6.95 4.12 -11.47
C TRP A 252 7.77 5.36 -11.13
N ARG A 253 9.10 5.23 -11.10
CA ARG A 253 10.01 6.34 -10.85
C ARG A 253 9.90 7.42 -11.91
N ASP A 254 9.83 7.03 -13.18
CA ASP A 254 9.74 7.96 -14.30
C ASP A 254 8.37 8.67 -14.31
N ALA A 255 7.34 8.05 -13.73
CA ALA A 255 6.02 8.63 -13.48
C ALA A 255 5.91 9.43 -12.16
N GLY A 256 7.02 9.63 -11.42
CA GLY A 256 7.05 10.48 -10.23
C GLY A 256 6.71 9.78 -8.90
N LEU A 257 6.43 8.48 -8.90
CA LEU A 257 6.26 7.71 -7.66
C LEU A 257 7.59 7.63 -6.91
N THR A 258 7.55 7.78 -5.59
CA THR A 258 8.76 7.89 -4.75
C THR A 258 8.87 6.83 -3.68
N VAL A 259 7.79 6.10 -3.39
CA VAL A 259 7.75 5.02 -2.40
C VAL A 259 7.20 3.74 -3.00
N VAL A 260 7.88 2.62 -2.74
CA VAL A 260 7.42 1.28 -3.07
C VAL A 260 7.19 0.53 -1.77
N GLN A 261 5.95 0.13 -1.53
CA GLN A 261 5.55 -0.64 -0.36
C GLN A 261 5.93 -2.13 -0.50
N SER A 262 5.96 -2.84 0.63
CA SER A 262 6.09 -4.31 0.71
C SER A 262 7.19 -4.97 -0.12
N GLN A 263 8.39 -4.37 -0.21
CA GLN A 263 9.47 -4.94 -1.02
C GLN A 263 9.84 -6.38 -0.60
N ARG A 264 9.73 -6.70 0.69
CA ARG A 264 9.90 -8.05 1.23
C ARG A 264 8.95 -9.08 0.62
N GLU A 265 7.75 -8.69 0.23
CA GLU A 265 6.70 -9.58 -0.31
C GLU A 265 6.79 -9.72 -1.83
N GLN A 266 7.60 -8.89 -2.52
CA GLN A 266 7.80 -8.95 -3.97
C GLN A 266 7.95 -10.38 -4.53
N ARG A 267 7.08 -10.75 -5.44
CA ARG A 267 7.11 -11.99 -6.21
C ARG A 267 7.74 -11.72 -7.57
N HIS A 268 8.72 -12.54 -7.91
CA HIS A 268 9.41 -12.52 -9.20
C HIS A 268 10.11 -13.86 -9.40
N PRO A 269 10.09 -14.45 -10.62
CA PRO A 269 10.74 -15.74 -10.88
C PRO A 269 12.22 -15.81 -10.44
N ASP A 270 12.98 -14.72 -10.61
CA ASP A 270 14.39 -14.64 -10.19
C ASP A 270 14.63 -14.80 -8.67
N TYR A 271 13.59 -14.65 -7.85
CA TYR A 271 13.66 -14.67 -6.38
C TYR A 271 13.17 -15.98 -5.77
N GLU A 272 12.84 -16.99 -6.58
CA GLU A 272 12.40 -18.30 -6.13
C GLU A 272 13.54 -19.17 -5.59
N GLY A 273 13.20 -20.07 -4.65
CA GLY A 273 14.17 -20.97 -4.01
C GLY A 273 15.16 -20.28 -3.07
N ARG A 274 16.13 -21.05 -2.54
CA ARG A 274 17.11 -20.53 -1.56
C ARG A 274 18.04 -19.48 -2.17
N SER A 275 18.55 -19.75 -3.38
CA SER A 275 19.44 -18.84 -4.10
C SER A 275 18.72 -17.55 -4.52
N GLY A 276 17.47 -17.65 -5.00
CA GLY A 276 16.66 -16.48 -5.34
C GLY A 276 16.36 -15.61 -4.12
N ARG A 277 16.05 -16.20 -2.95
CA ARG A 277 15.88 -15.43 -1.71
C ARG A 277 17.14 -14.68 -1.28
N LEU A 278 18.32 -15.29 -1.44
CA LEU A 278 19.60 -14.61 -1.17
C LEU A 278 19.84 -13.46 -2.16
N ARG A 279 19.59 -13.69 -3.46
CA ARG A 279 19.65 -12.64 -4.48
C ARG A 279 18.70 -11.49 -4.16
N LYS A 280 17.48 -11.79 -3.70
CA LYS A 280 16.50 -10.79 -3.27
C LYS A 280 17.03 -9.97 -2.10
N ALA A 281 17.57 -10.62 -1.06
CA ALA A 281 18.16 -9.90 0.08
C ALA A 281 19.31 -8.98 -0.36
N LEU A 282 20.24 -9.47 -1.17
CA LEU A 282 21.34 -8.68 -1.71
C LEU A 282 20.84 -7.52 -2.59
N ALA A 283 19.89 -7.79 -3.50
CA ALA A 283 19.32 -6.78 -4.37
C ALA A 283 18.63 -5.69 -3.55
N ARG A 284 17.87 -6.04 -2.51
CA ARG A 284 17.21 -5.09 -1.59
C ARG A 284 18.23 -4.20 -0.89
N SER A 285 19.29 -4.78 -0.34
CA SER A 285 20.36 -4.00 0.28
C SER A 285 21.02 -3.05 -0.72
N LEU A 286 21.39 -3.53 -1.91
CA LEU A 286 22.01 -2.71 -2.94
C LEU A 286 21.09 -1.57 -3.41
N ARG A 287 19.79 -1.84 -3.61
CA ARG A 287 18.80 -0.83 -4.04
C ARG A 287 18.65 0.31 -3.05
N ARG A 288 18.68 0.01 -1.74
CA ARG A 288 18.65 1.05 -0.68
C ARG A 288 19.81 2.04 -0.82
N TRP A 289 20.94 1.61 -1.41
CA TRP A 289 22.10 2.46 -1.67
C TRP A 289 22.08 3.11 -3.06
N SER A 290 21.74 2.35 -4.11
CA SER A 290 21.91 2.78 -5.50
C SER A 290 20.71 3.54 -6.08
N GLU A 291 19.52 3.38 -5.53
CA GLU A 291 18.28 3.94 -6.09
C GLU A 291 17.70 5.05 -5.21
N GLN A 292 18.42 6.17 -5.10
CA GLN A 292 18.09 7.28 -4.20
C GLN A 292 16.71 7.94 -4.42
N ARG A 293 16.05 7.66 -5.55
CA ARG A 293 14.73 8.23 -5.88
C ARG A 293 13.54 7.40 -5.39
N LEU A 294 13.69 6.08 -5.25
CA LEU A 294 12.66 5.21 -4.70
C LEU A 294 13.03 4.80 -3.28
N THR A 295 12.09 4.99 -2.35
CA THR A 295 12.21 4.47 -0.99
C THR A 295 11.43 3.17 -0.89
N TYR A 296 12.10 2.11 -0.44
CA TYR A 296 11.48 0.80 -0.27
C TYR A 296 11.09 0.56 1.18
N LEU A 297 9.81 0.35 1.41
CA LEU A 297 9.24 0.04 2.71
C LEU A 297 8.85 -1.45 2.77
N ASP A 298 8.83 -1.99 3.99
CA ASP A 298 8.51 -3.38 4.24
C ASP A 298 7.44 -3.46 5.32
N ARG A 299 6.30 -4.08 4.99
CA ARG A 299 5.30 -4.46 5.97
C ARG A 299 5.91 -5.46 6.95
N ASN A 300 5.89 -5.13 8.24
CA ASN A 300 6.48 -5.94 9.32
C ASN A 300 5.47 -6.33 10.41
N VAL A 301 4.23 -5.86 10.28
CA VAL A 301 3.07 -6.19 11.11
C VAL A 301 1.92 -6.61 10.19
N ARG A 302 1.15 -7.62 10.57
CA ARG A 302 0.02 -8.13 9.79
C ARG A 302 -1.25 -8.18 10.63
N LEU A 303 -2.35 -7.65 10.10
CA LEU A 303 -3.68 -7.62 10.71
C LEU A 303 -4.71 -8.13 9.68
N GLU A 304 -4.79 -9.45 9.51
CA GLU A 304 -5.68 -10.10 8.53
C GLU A 304 -6.74 -10.98 9.22
N THR A 305 -7.82 -10.38 9.70
CA THR A 305 -8.88 -11.11 10.42
C THR A 305 -9.61 -12.08 9.50
N ALA A 306 -9.96 -11.68 8.28
CA ALA A 306 -10.71 -12.51 7.34
C ALA A 306 -9.93 -13.76 6.94
N GLN A 307 -8.60 -13.68 6.83
CA GLN A 307 -7.76 -14.83 6.49
C GLN A 307 -7.44 -15.72 7.70
N ILE A 308 -7.35 -15.14 8.91
CA ILE A 308 -7.04 -15.89 10.14
C ILE A 308 -8.30 -16.56 10.73
N GLY A 309 -9.46 -15.93 10.59
CA GLY A 309 -10.74 -16.38 11.17
C GLY A 309 -10.88 -16.14 12.69
N ASP A 310 -9.89 -15.49 13.31
CA ASP A 310 -9.89 -15.15 14.74
C ASP A 310 -9.38 -13.71 14.95
N PRO A 311 -10.30 -12.75 15.20
CA PRO A 311 -9.97 -11.34 15.38
C PRO A 311 -9.09 -11.06 16.59
N ALA A 312 -9.28 -11.80 17.70
CA ALA A 312 -8.49 -11.62 18.92
C ALA A 312 -7.05 -12.05 18.66
N THR A 313 -6.84 -13.23 18.09
CA THR A 313 -5.50 -13.72 17.73
C THR A 313 -4.80 -12.81 16.72
N ALA A 314 -5.52 -12.27 15.72
CA ALA A 314 -4.96 -11.34 14.75
C ALA A 314 -4.47 -10.05 15.43
N THR A 315 -5.28 -9.47 16.30
CA THR A 315 -4.98 -8.24 17.05
C THR A 315 -3.77 -8.43 17.97
N ASP A 316 -3.78 -9.50 18.77
CA ASP A 316 -2.71 -9.89 19.68
C ASP A 316 -1.35 -10.02 18.98
N ARG A 317 -1.36 -10.68 17.81
CA ARG A 317 -0.16 -10.86 17.00
C ARG A 317 0.30 -9.53 16.42
N ALA A 318 -0.61 -8.70 15.95
CA ALA A 318 -0.31 -7.38 15.41
C ALA A 318 0.35 -6.50 16.49
N GLU A 319 -0.25 -6.39 17.68
CA GLU A 319 0.28 -5.59 18.78
C GLU A 319 1.71 -6.02 19.18
N ARG A 320 1.92 -7.32 19.39
CA ARG A 320 3.25 -7.86 19.71
C ARG A 320 4.28 -7.54 18.63
N ARG A 321 3.87 -7.51 17.36
CA ARG A 321 4.72 -7.17 16.22
C ARG A 321 5.01 -5.68 16.14
N VAL A 322 4.04 -4.81 16.39
CA VAL A 322 4.23 -3.35 16.52
C VAL A 322 5.29 -3.07 17.58
N ARG A 323 5.11 -3.58 18.80
CA ARG A 323 6.06 -3.35 19.90
C ARG A 323 7.45 -3.92 19.59
N ARG A 324 7.54 -5.02 18.83
CA ARG A 324 8.82 -5.59 18.37
C ARG A 324 9.52 -4.71 17.34
N ALA A 325 8.79 -4.12 16.39
CA ALA A 325 9.34 -3.18 15.42
C ALA A 325 9.94 -1.96 16.13
N TRP A 326 9.22 -1.38 17.10
CA TRP A 326 9.73 -0.26 17.89
C TRP A 326 11.00 -0.61 18.66
N ARG A 327 11.08 -1.77 19.33
CA ARG A 327 12.32 -2.21 20.01
C ARG A 327 13.50 -2.34 19.05
N ARG A 328 13.24 -2.67 17.79
CA ARG A 328 14.27 -2.78 16.74
C ARG A 328 14.69 -1.43 16.15
N GLY A 329 14.00 -0.35 16.48
CA GLY A 329 14.21 0.94 15.81
C GLY A 329 13.72 0.91 14.37
N GLU A 330 12.60 0.25 14.12
CA GLU A 330 11.90 0.22 12.84
C GLU A 330 10.52 0.88 12.99
N PRO A 331 9.99 1.57 11.97
CA PRO A 331 8.57 1.88 11.92
C PRO A 331 7.75 0.58 11.91
N ALA A 332 6.61 0.58 12.59
CA ALA A 332 5.65 -0.51 12.52
C ALA A 332 4.72 -0.27 11.33
N ILE A 333 4.87 -1.04 10.27
CA ILE A 333 4.06 -0.94 9.06
C ILE A 333 3.08 -2.11 9.04
N VAL A 334 1.82 -1.79 9.28
CA VAL A 334 0.69 -2.71 9.42
C VAL A 334 0.07 -2.99 8.06
N GLU A 335 0.10 -4.25 7.67
CA GLU A 335 -0.63 -4.81 6.53
C GLU A 335 -2.07 -5.13 6.94
N SER A 336 -3.02 -4.69 6.12
CA SER A 336 -4.41 -5.15 6.11
C SER A 336 -4.88 -5.28 4.64
N HIS A 337 -6.06 -5.85 4.39
CA HIS A 337 -6.71 -5.86 3.08
C HIS A 337 -8.16 -5.41 3.21
N ARG A 338 -8.72 -4.84 2.13
CA ARG A 338 -10.11 -4.36 2.10
C ARG A 338 -11.11 -5.44 2.53
N VAL A 339 -10.84 -6.71 2.24
CA VAL A 339 -11.70 -7.85 2.64
C VAL A 339 -12.02 -7.89 4.14
N ASN A 340 -11.16 -7.33 5.00
CA ASN A 340 -11.41 -7.22 6.43
C ASN A 340 -12.50 -6.18 6.77
N TYR A 341 -12.88 -5.31 5.83
CA TYR A 341 -13.75 -4.16 6.07
C TYR A 341 -14.93 -4.05 5.08
N ALA A 342 -14.81 -4.63 3.88
CA ALA A 342 -15.86 -4.71 2.87
C ALA A 342 -16.05 -6.17 2.41
N HIS A 343 -17.13 -6.78 2.90
CA HIS A 343 -17.41 -8.20 2.73
C HIS A 343 -18.92 -8.43 2.74
N LEU A 344 -19.39 -9.44 2.00
CA LEU A 344 -20.83 -9.77 1.91
C LEU A 344 -21.39 -10.39 3.21
N ASP A 345 -20.53 -11.05 3.99
CA ASP A 345 -20.82 -11.39 5.38
C ASP A 345 -20.49 -10.19 6.28
N PRO A 346 -21.49 -9.53 6.89
CA PRO A 346 -21.28 -8.37 7.75
C PRO A 346 -20.48 -8.69 9.03
N ALA A 347 -20.45 -9.95 9.48
CA ALA A 347 -19.66 -10.35 10.64
C ALA A 347 -18.16 -10.20 10.35
N VAL A 348 -17.69 -10.61 9.17
CA VAL A 348 -16.28 -10.47 8.76
C VAL A 348 -15.84 -9.01 8.78
N ALA A 349 -16.66 -8.11 8.23
CA ALA A 349 -16.37 -6.67 8.21
C ALA A 349 -16.41 -6.05 9.62
N SER A 350 -17.35 -6.49 10.46
CA SER A 350 -17.46 -6.07 11.86
C SER A 350 -16.22 -6.49 12.66
N ASP A 351 -15.80 -7.74 12.49
CA ASP A 351 -14.64 -8.34 13.14
C ASP A 351 -13.33 -7.64 12.76
N GLY A 352 -13.14 -7.32 11.47
CA GLY A 352 -11.96 -6.56 11.05
C GLY A 352 -11.92 -5.14 11.63
N ARG A 353 -13.06 -4.44 11.70
CA ARG A 353 -13.15 -3.13 12.37
C ARG A 353 -12.90 -3.23 13.87
N ALA A 354 -13.46 -4.25 14.54
CA ALA A 354 -13.26 -4.47 15.97
C ALA A 354 -11.78 -4.78 16.28
N ALA A 355 -11.12 -5.62 15.49
CA ALA A 355 -9.70 -5.91 15.62
C ALA A 355 -8.81 -4.68 15.41
N LEU A 356 -9.10 -3.87 14.39
CA LEU A 356 -8.39 -2.60 14.20
C LEU A 356 -8.60 -1.67 15.39
N GLY A 357 -9.85 -1.49 15.85
CA GLY A 357 -10.16 -0.66 17.02
C GLY A 357 -9.44 -1.13 18.28
N ALA A 358 -9.39 -2.44 18.53
CA ALA A 358 -8.67 -3.03 19.65
C ALA A 358 -7.15 -2.80 19.55
N LEU A 359 -6.57 -2.93 18.34
CA LEU A 359 -5.16 -2.60 18.12
C LEU A 359 -4.87 -1.11 18.40
N LEU A 360 -5.71 -0.20 17.89
CA LEU A 360 -5.54 1.24 18.12
C LEU A 360 -5.66 1.57 19.62
N ALA A 361 -6.63 1.00 20.32
CA ALA A 361 -6.81 1.17 21.76
C ALA A 361 -5.63 0.62 22.57
N ALA A 362 -5.06 -0.52 22.19
CA ALA A 362 -3.90 -1.11 22.87
C ALA A 362 -2.61 -0.27 22.72
N LEU A 363 -2.56 0.60 21.72
CA LEU A 363 -1.42 1.49 21.46
C LEU A 363 -1.68 2.93 21.93
N ASP A 364 -2.87 3.25 22.42
CA ASP A 364 -3.38 4.62 22.59
C ASP A 364 -2.37 5.61 23.17
N GLY A 365 -2.25 6.79 22.54
CA GLY A 365 -1.33 7.86 22.93
C GLY A 365 0.17 7.57 22.77
N GLU A 366 0.60 6.33 22.51
CA GLU A 366 2.00 5.99 22.28
C GLU A 366 2.52 6.33 20.86
N PRO A 367 1.78 6.03 19.77
CA PRO A 367 2.34 6.06 18.44
C PRO A 367 2.38 7.46 17.82
N LEU A 368 3.25 7.58 16.83
CA LEU A 368 3.14 8.60 15.80
C LEU A 368 2.53 7.96 14.55
N TYR A 369 1.29 8.30 14.22
CA TYR A 369 0.66 7.82 13.00
C TYR A 369 1.20 8.60 11.79
N LEU A 370 1.79 7.86 10.86
CA LEU A 370 2.47 8.38 9.69
C LEU A 370 1.91 7.72 8.42
N THR A 371 2.14 8.40 7.30
CA THR A 371 2.04 7.80 5.97
C THR A 371 3.40 7.27 5.51
N ASP A 372 3.41 6.40 4.50
CA ASP A 372 4.62 5.90 3.85
C ASP A 372 5.52 7.02 3.32
N VAL A 373 4.91 8.03 2.73
CA VAL A 373 5.60 9.21 2.20
C VAL A 373 6.34 9.94 3.32
N GLU A 374 5.70 10.07 4.49
CA GLU A 374 6.32 10.68 5.66
C GLU A 374 7.46 9.81 6.19
N VAL A 375 7.28 8.49 6.29
CA VAL A 375 8.35 7.56 6.67
C VAL A 375 9.54 7.68 5.70
N ALA A 376 9.28 7.77 4.40
CA ALA A 376 10.33 7.92 3.39
C ALA A 376 11.07 9.27 3.47
N ARG A 377 10.35 10.37 3.72
CA ARG A 377 10.94 11.71 3.91
C ARG A 377 11.76 11.76 5.22
N LEU A 378 11.22 11.23 6.31
CA LEU A 378 11.89 11.13 7.61
C LEU A 378 13.15 10.26 7.54
N SER A 379 13.08 9.10 6.88
CA SER A 379 14.24 8.20 6.73
C SER A 379 15.39 8.87 5.97
N ARG A 380 15.08 9.68 4.95
CA ARG A 380 16.07 10.34 4.09
C ARG A 380 16.61 11.65 4.67
N GLY A 381 15.72 12.48 5.22
CA GLY A 381 16.02 13.87 5.57
C GLY A 381 15.72 14.24 7.02
N GLY A 382 15.19 13.31 7.82
CA GLY A 382 14.84 13.55 9.22
C GLY A 382 13.62 14.44 9.46
N THR A 383 13.04 14.98 8.38
CA THR A 383 11.86 15.86 8.42
C THR A 383 10.80 15.37 7.44
N SER A 384 9.54 15.70 7.72
CA SER A 384 8.42 15.43 6.81
C SER A 384 7.32 16.47 6.96
N TRP A 385 6.39 16.44 6.01
CA TRP A 385 5.13 17.13 6.11
C TRP A 385 4.03 16.34 5.40
N ARG A 386 2.79 16.57 5.80
CA ARG A 386 1.56 16.07 5.17
C ARG A 386 0.50 17.16 5.15
N ARG A 387 -0.29 17.23 4.08
CA ARG A 387 -1.46 18.09 4.01
C ARG A 387 -2.64 17.45 4.74
N THR A 388 -3.30 18.22 5.57
CA THR A 388 -4.54 17.87 6.29
C THR A 388 -5.61 18.92 5.93
N ALA A 389 -6.87 18.70 6.33
CA ALA A 389 -7.92 19.72 6.14
C ALA A 389 -7.61 21.02 6.89
N ASP A 390 -6.97 20.92 8.07
CA ASP A 390 -6.68 22.07 8.94
C ASP A 390 -5.34 22.76 8.62
N GLY A 391 -4.52 22.22 7.71
CA GLY A 391 -3.25 22.82 7.31
C GLY A 391 -2.18 21.82 6.89
N LEU A 392 -0.93 22.10 7.29
CA LEU A 392 0.21 21.23 7.06
C LEU A 392 0.71 20.67 8.39
N ARG A 393 0.63 19.35 8.56
CA ARG A 393 1.30 18.67 9.66
C ARG A 393 2.77 18.52 9.30
N VAL A 394 3.65 19.09 10.11
CA VAL A 394 5.11 19.14 9.87
C VAL A 394 5.85 18.47 11.01
N ARG A 395 6.93 17.75 10.69
CA ARG A 395 7.66 16.94 11.69
C ARG A 395 9.16 17.03 11.49
N ASN A 396 9.89 17.07 12.61
CA ASN A 396 11.35 16.91 12.67
C ASN A 396 11.68 15.85 13.73
N LEU A 397 12.08 14.65 13.29
CA LEU A 397 12.43 13.55 14.20
C LEU A 397 13.94 13.38 14.39
N THR A 398 14.72 14.43 14.08
CA THR A 398 16.16 14.45 14.36
C THR A 398 16.47 14.98 15.77
N HIS A 399 17.74 14.90 16.18
CA HIS A 399 18.24 15.43 17.45
C HIS A 399 18.61 16.92 17.44
N ALA A 400 18.36 17.63 16.33
CA ALA A 400 18.71 19.04 16.20
C ALA A 400 17.57 19.81 15.54
N ARG A 401 17.60 21.15 15.65
CA ARG A 401 16.70 22.01 14.91
C ARG A 401 16.91 21.82 13.40
N ARG A 402 15.84 21.63 12.63
CA ARG A 402 15.92 21.43 11.18
C ARG A 402 14.88 22.27 10.43
N PRO A 403 15.21 22.77 9.23
CA PRO A 403 14.22 23.32 8.33
C PRO A 403 13.39 22.19 7.69
N VAL A 404 12.08 22.33 7.67
CA VAL A 404 11.15 21.54 6.87
C VAL A 404 10.82 22.33 5.62
N VAL A 405 11.11 21.76 4.45
CA VAL A 405 10.79 22.37 3.16
C VAL A 405 9.35 22.02 2.77
N LEU A 406 8.49 23.02 2.75
CA LEU A 406 7.07 22.90 2.43
C LEU A 406 6.82 23.14 0.93
N PRO A 407 5.62 22.82 0.41
CA PRO A 407 5.22 23.20 -0.94
C PRO A 407 5.45 24.69 -1.20
N GLY A 408 5.89 25.03 -2.42
CA GLY A 408 6.27 26.40 -2.77
C GLY A 408 7.63 26.86 -2.22
N ARG A 409 8.46 25.94 -1.70
CA ARG A 409 9.78 26.21 -1.12
C ARG A 409 9.77 27.09 0.14
N ARG A 410 8.64 27.17 0.85
CA ARG A 410 8.61 27.79 2.19
C ARG A 410 9.36 26.91 3.18
N LEU A 411 10.05 27.54 4.13
CA LEU A 411 10.75 26.86 5.21
C LEU A 411 10.02 27.07 6.53
N VAL A 412 9.88 26.00 7.31
CA VAL A 412 9.48 26.06 8.71
C VAL A 412 10.56 25.40 9.54
N PHE A 413 11.11 26.11 10.51
CA PHE A 413 12.09 25.51 11.43
C PHE A 413 11.37 24.83 12.58
N LEU A 414 11.78 23.60 12.87
CA LEU A 414 11.26 22.82 13.99
C LEU A 414 12.41 22.41 14.92
N ALA A 415 12.17 22.47 16.22
CA ALA A 415 13.02 21.89 17.24
C ALA A 415 13.16 20.37 17.07
N ALA A 416 14.13 19.79 17.77
CA ALA A 416 14.37 18.35 17.77
C ALA A 416 13.16 17.59 18.31
N GLY A 417 12.69 16.58 17.58
CA GLY A 417 11.53 15.76 17.96
C GLY A 417 10.16 16.44 17.83
N GLU A 418 10.10 17.67 17.32
CA GLU A 418 8.86 18.45 17.23
C GLU A 418 7.93 17.94 16.11
N SER A 419 6.63 17.87 16.42
CA SER A 419 5.53 17.69 15.48
C SER A 419 4.51 18.79 15.74
N ARG A 420 4.10 19.53 14.71
CA ARG A 420 3.05 20.56 14.85
C ARG A 420 2.20 20.69 13.60
N LEU A 421 1.00 21.24 13.78
CA LEU A 421 0.14 21.66 12.69
C LEU A 421 0.41 23.15 12.39
N VAL A 422 0.76 23.45 11.14
CA VAL A 422 0.91 24.82 10.64
C VAL A 422 -0.35 25.17 9.85
N SER A 423 -1.07 26.20 10.29
CA SER A 423 -2.32 26.59 9.65
C SER A 423 -2.10 27.03 8.20
N ALA A 424 -3.11 26.84 7.37
CA ALA A 424 -3.08 27.31 5.98
C ALA A 424 -3.00 28.85 5.87
N ALA A 425 -3.41 29.60 6.91
CA ALA A 425 -3.36 31.07 6.93
C ALA A 425 -2.01 31.64 7.42
N GLY A 426 -1.27 30.90 8.26
CA GLY A 426 0.11 31.25 8.64
C GLY A 426 1.14 30.93 7.54
N ALA A 427 0.67 30.45 6.39
CA ALA A 427 1.47 30.07 5.25
C ALA A 427 2.06 31.25 4.48
N ASP A 428 1.44 32.43 4.59
CA ASP A 428 1.72 33.60 3.75
C ASP A 428 2.45 34.73 4.48
N SER A 429 2.73 34.56 5.78
CA SER A 429 3.48 35.55 6.57
C SER A 429 4.88 35.00 6.86
N PRO A 430 5.96 35.60 6.34
CA PRO A 430 7.29 35.27 6.81
C PRO A 430 7.37 35.64 8.29
N GLU A 431 7.52 34.65 9.17
CA GLU A 431 7.91 34.88 10.57
C GLU A 431 9.24 35.66 10.53
N GLN A 432 9.17 36.95 10.86
CA GLN A 432 10.34 37.76 11.13
C GLN A 432 11.02 37.15 12.36
N GLY A 433 12.18 36.56 12.15
CA GLY A 433 13.02 36.05 13.23
C GLY A 433 13.38 37.21 14.16
N GLY A 434 12.94 37.11 15.42
CA GLY A 434 13.55 37.86 16.51
C GLY A 434 14.88 37.22 16.86
N ASP A 435 15.91 38.07 16.89
CA ASP A 435 17.30 37.78 17.26
C ASP A 435 17.47 37.21 18.67
#